data_AF-A0A7V6ALX4-F1
#
_entry.id   AF-A0A7V6ALX4-F1
#
_cell.length_a   1.000
_cell.length_b   1.000
_cell.length_c   1.000
_cell.angle_alpha   90.00
_cell.angle_beta   90.00
_cell.angle_gamma   90.00
#
_symmetry.space_group_name_H-M   'P 1'
#
loop_
_entity.id
_entity.type
_entity.pdbx_description
1 polymer ?
#
loop_
_entity_poly.entity_id
_entity_poly.type
_entity_poly.pdbx_seq_one_letter_code
_entity_poly.pdbx_strand_id
1 'polypeptide(L)'
;MILLLEALFVLSVIVIWFMIIYQFVLTVYGYLNFIHSLREKKAIESMTINYPSCTVMIPAHNEEKVIGFTLEAMQKLNYPADKLTIMVINDGSSDATKDIVLQYAAR
;
A
#
# COMPACT_ATOMS: atom_id res chain seq x y z
N MET A 1 34.01 33.79 -33.99
CA MET A 1 34.39 32.84 -32.92
C MET A 1 34.01 33.36 -31.54
N ILE A 2 34.44 34.56 -31.15
CA ILE A 2 34.13 35.15 -29.82
C ILE A 2 32.62 35.39 -29.61
N LEU A 3 31.94 36.07 -30.54
CA LEU A 3 30.48 36.31 -30.45
C LEU A 3 29.64 35.02 -30.35
N LEU A 4 30.07 33.96 -31.03
CA LEU A 4 29.42 32.65 -30.96
C LEU A 4 29.57 32.03 -29.56
N LEU A 5 30.77 32.14 -28.99
CA LEU A 5 31.05 31.65 -27.63
C LEU A 5 30.23 32.41 -26.59
N GLU A 6 30.12 33.73 -26.71
CA GLU A 6 29.30 34.58 -25.84
C GLU A 6 27.81 34.20 -25.93
N ALA A 7 27.29 34.01 -27.15
CA ALA A 7 25.89 33.60 -27.35
C ALA A 7 25.59 32.22 -26.74
N LEU A 8 26.50 31.25 -26.92
CA LEU A 8 26.37 29.92 -26.31
C LEU A 8 26.44 29.96 -24.78
N PHE A 9 27.28 30.83 -24.21
CA PHE A 9 27.36 31.04 -22.78
C PHE A 9 26.06 31.63 -22.21
N VAL A 10 25.50 32.66 -22.85
CA VAL A 10 24.23 33.25 -22.43
C VAL A 10 23.09 32.24 -22.54
N LEU A 11 23.04 31.46 -23.63
CA LEU A 11 22.05 30.42 -23.81
C LEU A 11 22.12 29.35 -22.72
N SER A 12 23.32 28.88 -22.37
CA SER A 12 23.47 27.86 -21.33
C SER A 12 23.03 28.38 -19.96
N VAL A 13 23.34 29.64 -19.63
CA VAL A 13 22.86 30.29 -18.41
C VAL A 13 21.33 30.34 -18.38
N ILE A 14 20.69 30.73 -19.48
CA ILE A 14 19.21 30.77 -19.57
C ILE A 14 18.61 29.37 -19.36
N VAL A 15 19.18 28.33 -20.00
CA VAL A 15 18.71 26.95 -19.84
C VAL A 15 18.89 26.46 -18.40
N ILE A 16 20.02 26.76 -17.76
CA ILE A 16 20.27 26.40 -16.35
C ILE A 16 19.23 27.06 -15.44
N TRP A 17 18.99 28.36 -15.59
CA TRP A 17 17.97 29.06 -14.79
C TRP A 17 16.57 28.51 -15.02
N PHE A 18 16.22 28.21 -16.28
CA PHE A 18 14.95 27.58 -16.60
C PHE A 18 14.79 26.20 -15.92
N MET A 19 15.83 25.36 -15.97
CA MET A 19 15.82 24.05 -15.31
C MET A 19 15.71 24.17 -13.78
N ILE A 20 16.39 25.15 -13.18
CA ILE A 20 16.30 25.42 -11.73
C ILE A 20 14.87 25.83 -11.36
N ILE A 21 14.26 26.75 -12.11
CA ILE A 21 12.88 27.19 -11.87
C ILE A 21 11.91 26.02 -12.04
N TYR A 22 12.04 25.24 -13.10
CA TYR A 22 11.21 24.06 -13.33
C TYR A 22 11.32 23.05 -12.18
N GLN A 23 12.54 22.74 -11.74
CA GLN A 23 12.78 21.83 -10.62
C GLN A 23 12.22 22.38 -9.31
N PHE A 24 12.35 23.68 -9.08
CA PHE A 24 11.79 24.34 -7.90
C PHE A 24 10.27 24.24 -7.87
N VAL A 25 9.60 24.52 -9.00
CA VAL A 25 8.14 24.39 -9.12
C VAL A 25 7.68 22.95 -8.87
N LEU A 26 8.34 21.96 -9.48
CA LEU A 26 8.04 20.54 -9.24
C LEU A 26 8.24 20.15 -7.78
N THR A 27 9.31 20.63 -7.14
CA THR A 27 9.62 20.32 -5.75
C THR A 27 8.60 20.92 -4.81
N VAL A 28 8.20 22.18 -5.03
CA VAL A 28 7.15 22.84 -4.23
C VAL A 28 5.82 22.12 -4.40
N TYR A 29 5.42 21.80 -5.64
CA TYR A 29 4.17 21.09 -5.90
C TYR A 29 4.18 19.69 -5.28
N GLY A 30 5.27 18.95 -5.44
CA GLY A 30 5.46 17.63 -4.82
C GLY A 30 5.39 17.70 -3.29
N TYR A 31 6.01 18.70 -2.68
CA TYR A 31 5.98 18.92 -1.24
C TYR A 31 4.57 19.25 -0.73
N LEU A 32 3.84 20.14 -1.42
CA LEU A 32 2.47 20.48 -1.05
C LEU A 32 1.54 19.27 -1.12
N ASN A 33 1.64 18.46 -2.18
CA ASN A 33 0.87 17.23 -2.32
C ASN A 33 1.25 16.19 -1.27
N PHE A 34 2.53 16.08 -0.92
CA PHE A 34 2.98 15.19 0.15
C PHE A 34 2.36 15.58 1.49
N ILE A 35 2.39 16.87 1.85
CA ILE A 35 1.75 17.37 3.07
C ILE A 35 0.23 17.15 3.02
N HIS A 36 -0.41 17.37 1.88
CA HIS A 36 -1.84 17.12 1.72
C HIS A 36 -2.18 15.64 1.95
N SER A 37 -1.42 14.72 1.36
CA SER A 37 -1.59 13.27 1.55
C SER A 37 -1.37 12.85 3.01
N LEU A 38 -0.39 13.42 3.70
CA LEU A 38 -0.19 13.16 5.13
C LEU A 38 -1.37 13.63 5.99
N ARG A 39 -1.96 14.78 5.66
CA ARG A 39 -3.15 15.29 6.36
C ARG A 39 -4.35 14.38 6.13
N GLU A 40 -4.56 13.92 4.90
CA GLU A 40 -5.64 13.00 4.56
C GLU A 40 -5.52 11.66 5.29
N LYS A 41 -4.32 11.05 5.29
CA LYS A 41 -4.04 9.84 6.08
C LYS A 41 -4.35 10.04 7.56
N LYS A 42 -3.84 11.13 8.15
CA LYS A 42 -4.11 11.46 9.56
C LYS A 42 -5.59 11.68 9.83
N ALA A 43 -6.32 12.31 8.91
CA ALA A 43 -7.76 12.51 9.03
C ALA A 43 -8.50 11.16 9.08
N ILE A 44 -8.18 10.25 8.16
CA ILE A 44 -8.76 8.89 8.12
C ILE A 44 -8.41 8.11 9.40
N GLU A 45 -7.16 8.13 9.84
CA GLU A 45 -6.74 7.47 11.09
C GLU A 45 -7.42 8.04 12.33
N SER A 46 -7.74 9.34 12.33
CA SER A 46 -8.46 10.00 13.43
C SER A 46 -9.98 9.77 13.41
N MET A 47 -10.53 9.29 12.28
CA MET A 47 -11.96 8.99 12.20
C MET A 47 -12.27 7.77 13.05
N THR A 48 -13.26 7.90 13.92
CA THR A 48 -13.84 6.75 14.63
C THR A 48 -14.77 6.03 13.66
N ILE A 49 -14.20 5.13 12.85
CA ILE A 49 -14.97 4.33 11.89
C ILE A 49 -15.68 3.22 12.66
N ASN A 50 -17.01 3.22 12.63
CA ASN A 50 -17.79 2.07 13.10
C ASN A 50 -17.73 0.98 12.02
N TYR A 51 -16.79 0.05 12.18
CA TYR A 51 -16.63 -1.07 11.25
C TYR A 51 -17.90 -1.92 11.16
N PRO A 52 -18.33 -2.32 9.95
CA PRO A 52 -19.43 -3.28 9.79
C PRO A 52 -19.01 -4.68 10.25
N SER A 53 -19.95 -5.61 10.40
CA SER A 53 -19.58 -7.03 10.49
C SER A 53 -19.18 -7.53 9.11
N CYS A 54 -18.05 -8.22 9.01
CA CYS A 54 -17.49 -8.74 7.76
C CYS A 54 -17.13 -10.21 7.91
N THR A 55 -17.48 -11.01 6.89
CA THR A 55 -17.04 -12.40 6.77
C THR A 55 -16.13 -12.53 5.56
N VAL A 56 -14.88 -12.93 5.78
CA VAL A 56 -13.92 -13.25 4.72
C VAL A 56 -14.01 -14.74 4.44
N MET A 57 -14.46 -15.09 3.23
CA MET A 57 -14.53 -16.47 2.78
C MET A 57 -13.29 -16.82 1.98
N ILE A 58 -12.59 -17.88 2.38
CA ILE A 58 -11.34 -18.34 1.76
C ILE A 58 -11.58 -19.74 1.19
N PRO A 59 -11.85 -19.91 -0.11
CA PRO A 59 -11.85 -21.22 -0.73
C PRO A 59 -10.42 -21.77 -0.75
N ALA A 60 -10.26 -23.04 -0.36
CA ALA A 60 -8.97 -23.70 -0.33
C ALA A 60 -9.09 -25.13 -0.88
N HIS A 61 -8.29 -25.45 -1.90
CA HIS A 61 -8.12 -26.79 -2.43
C HIS A 61 -6.63 -27.05 -2.70
N ASN A 62 -6.01 -27.91 -1.90
CA ASN A 62 -4.57 -28.21 -1.92
C ASN A 62 -3.66 -26.98 -1.79
N GLU A 63 -3.92 -26.16 -0.78
CA GLU A 63 -3.24 -24.89 -0.49
C GLU A 63 -2.26 -25.00 0.70
N GLU A 64 -1.76 -26.18 1.04
CA GLU A 64 -0.94 -26.41 2.25
C GLU A 64 0.27 -25.46 2.35
N LYS A 65 0.81 -25.01 1.21
CA LYS A 65 1.99 -24.14 1.14
C LYS A 65 1.68 -22.67 1.44
N VAL A 66 0.42 -22.23 1.29
CA VAL A 66 0.05 -20.81 1.35
C VAL A 66 -1.05 -20.49 2.35
N ILE A 67 -1.88 -21.48 2.72
CA ILE A 67 -3.02 -21.26 3.61
C ILE A 67 -2.59 -20.75 4.99
N GLY A 68 -1.45 -21.25 5.51
CA GLY A 68 -0.90 -20.78 6.78
C GLY A 68 -0.54 -19.30 6.75
N PHE A 69 0.17 -18.85 5.71
CA PHE A 69 0.52 -17.43 5.56
C PHE A 69 -0.72 -16.55 5.38
N THR A 70 -1.74 -17.06 4.69
CA THR A 70 -3.01 -16.35 4.49
C THR A 70 -3.72 -16.14 5.83
N LEU A 71 -3.83 -17.18 6.65
CA LEU A 71 -4.47 -17.10 7.96
C LEU A 71 -3.68 -16.20 8.93
N GLU A 72 -2.35 -16.26 8.90
CA GLU A 72 -1.51 -15.35 9.68
C GLU A 72 -1.71 -13.88 9.26
N ALA A 73 -1.83 -13.60 7.97
CA ALA A 73 -2.13 -12.26 7.47
C ALA A 73 -3.52 -11.78 7.91
N MET A 74 -4.53 -12.66 7.90
CA MET A 74 -5.88 -12.32 8.37
C MET A 74 -5.89 -11.98 9.87
N GLN A 75 -5.13 -12.69 10.70
CA GLN A 75 -5.02 -12.39 12.14
C GLN A 75 -4.35 -11.04 12.44
N LYS A 76 -3.55 -10.51 11.51
CA LYS A 76 -2.87 -9.22 11.65
C LYS A 76 -3.69 -8.03 11.14
N LEU A 77 -4.91 -8.27 10.66
CA LEU A 77 -5.79 -7.18 10.23
C LEU A 77 -6.16 -6.29 11.41
N ASN A 78 -6.03 -4.98 11.20
CA ASN A 78 -6.51 -3.98 12.16
C ASN A 78 -8.04 -3.82 12.01
N TYR A 79 -8.78 -4.83 12.46
CA TYR A 79 -10.24 -4.89 12.46
C TYR A 79 -10.75 -5.39 13.81
N PRO A 80 -11.89 -4.89 14.32
CA PRO A 80 -12.46 -5.40 15.57
C PRO A 80 -12.71 -6.92 15.51
N ALA A 81 -12.14 -7.66 16.45
CA ALA A 81 -12.17 -9.13 16.47
C ALA A 81 -13.59 -9.71 16.59
N ASP A 82 -14.51 -8.97 17.22
CA ASP A 82 -15.93 -9.31 17.35
C ASP A 82 -16.73 -9.11 16.05
N LYS A 83 -16.14 -8.43 15.05
CA LYS A 83 -16.80 -8.09 13.79
C LYS A 83 -16.19 -8.73 12.56
N LEU A 84 -15.04 -9.39 12.69
CA LEU A 84 -14.39 -10.09 11.58
C LEU A 84 -14.53 -11.60 11.77
N THR A 85 -15.19 -12.26 10.83
CA THR A 85 -15.26 -13.72 10.78
C THR A 85 -14.43 -14.22 9.60
N ILE A 86 -13.52 -15.15 9.84
CA ILE A 86 -12.75 -15.82 8.77
C ILE A 86 -13.33 -17.22 8.57
N MET A 87 -13.80 -17.52 7.36
CA MET A 87 -14.41 -18.80 7.00
C MET A 87 -13.60 -19.47 5.90
N VAL A 88 -12.89 -20.54 6.23
CA VAL A 88 -12.16 -21.34 5.23
C VAL A 88 -13.07 -22.43 4.69
N ILE A 89 -13.21 -22.49 3.38
CA ILE A 89 -14.02 -23.47 2.66
C ILE A 89 -13.04 -24.48 2.03
N ASN A 90 -12.84 -25.60 2.70
CA ASN A 90 -12.00 -26.68 2.17
C ASN A 90 -12.80 -27.55 1.20
N ASP A 91 -12.49 -27.46 -0.09
CA ASP A 91 -13.15 -28.19 -1.16
C ASP A 91 -12.55 -29.60 -1.37
N GLY A 92 -12.46 -30.39 -0.30
CA GLY A 92 -11.95 -31.77 -0.38
C GLY A 92 -10.46 -31.89 -0.69
N SER A 93 -9.61 -31.04 -0.11
CA SER A 93 -8.15 -31.13 -0.26
C SER A 93 -7.62 -32.51 0.14
N SER A 94 -6.62 -33.01 -0.60
CA SER A 94 -5.93 -34.28 -0.35
C SER A 94 -4.59 -34.12 0.39
N ASP A 95 -4.18 -32.88 0.65
CA ASP A 95 -2.93 -32.49 1.29
C ASP A 95 -3.15 -32.01 2.75
N ALA A 96 -2.13 -31.39 3.36
CA ALA A 96 -2.20 -30.93 4.74
C ALA A 96 -3.05 -29.65 4.96
N THR A 97 -3.74 -29.12 3.93
CA THR A 97 -4.53 -27.87 4.03
C THR A 97 -5.50 -27.89 5.21
N LYS A 98 -6.25 -28.99 5.37
CA LYS A 98 -7.24 -29.14 6.44
C LYS A 98 -6.59 -29.06 7.81
N ASP A 99 -5.49 -29.76 8.00
CA ASP A 99 -4.80 -29.85 9.30
C ASP A 99 -4.22 -28.50 9.69
N ILE A 100 -3.64 -27.77 8.73
CA ILE A 100 -3.14 -26.41 8.96
C ILE A 100 -4.29 -25.48 9.37
N VAL A 101 -5.42 -25.52 8.68
CA VAL A 101 -6.60 -24.68 9.03
C VAL A 101 -7.09 -25.00 10.44
N LEU A 102 -7.18 -26.27 10.83
CA LEU A 102 -7.60 -26.67 12.17
C LEU A 102 -6.63 -26.22 13.25
N GLN A 103 -5.32 -26.24 13.00
CA GLN A 103 -4.32 -25.70 13.92
C GLN A 103 -4.52 -24.21 14.19
N TYR A 104 -4.92 -23.43 13.16
CA TYR A 104 -5.22 -22.01 13.31
C TYR A 104 -6.56 -21.76 14.02
N ALA A 105 -7.58 -22.60 13.77
CA ALA A 105 -8.88 -22.49 14.42
C ALA A 105 -8.85 -22.81 15.93
N ALA A 106 -7.84 -23.54 16.39
CA ALA A 106 -7.65 -23.90 17.79
C ALA A 106 -6.85 -22.87 18.62
N ARG A 107 -6.31 -21.82 17.98
CA ARG A 107 -5.59 -20.71 18.64
C ARG A 107 -6.56 -19.62 19.07
#